data_AF-A0AAW8T8D3-F1
#
_entry.id   AF-A0AAW8T8D3-F1
#
_cell.length_a   1.000
_cell.length_b   1.000
_cell.length_c   1.000
_cell.angle_alpha   90.00
_cell.angle_beta   90.00
_cell.angle_gamma   90.00
#
_symmetry.space_group_name_H-M   'P 1'
#
loop_
_entity.id
_entity.type
_entity.pdbx_description
1 polymer ?
#
loop_
_entity_poly.entity_id
_entity_poly.type
_entity_poly.pdbx_seq_one_letter_code
_entity_poly.pdbx_strand_id
1 'polypeptide(L)' 'MKNNYSLGIGIALGLVFGLLFDNLALGLCIGIAIGVTGVFDRKEKKK' A
#
# COMPACT_ATOMS: atom_id res chain seq x y z
N MET A 1 15.37 -6.21 12.43
CA MET A 1 14.52 -6.72 11.33
C MET A 1 13.74 -5.56 10.76
N LYS A 2 13.94 -5.20 9.48
CA LYS A 2 13.12 -4.18 8.82
C LYS A 2 11.79 -4.84 8.47
N ASN A 3 10.75 -4.42 9.17
CA ASN A 3 9.43 -5.00 9.10
C ASN A 3 8.72 -4.48 7.85
N ASN A 4 8.71 -5.29 6.78
CA ASN A 4 8.15 -4.94 5.46
C ASN A 4 6.60 -4.89 5.42
N TYR A 5 5.94 -4.74 6.57
CA TYR A 5 4.49 -4.80 6.69
C TYR A 5 3.79 -3.68 5.90
N SER A 6 4.42 -2.51 5.79
CA SER A 6 3.89 -1.36 5.03
C SER A 6 3.70 -1.69 3.54
N LEU A 7 4.67 -2.42 2.96
CA LEU A 7 4.66 -2.83 1.56
C LEU A 7 3.64 -3.95 1.32
N GLY A 8 3.56 -4.90 2.27
CA GLY A 8 2.54 -5.97 2.24
C GLY A 8 1.11 -5.44 2.34
N ILE A 9 0.86 -4.48 3.23
CA ILE A 9 -0.45 -3.82 3.37
C ILE A 9 -0.80 -3.04 2.09
N GLY A 10 0.15 -2.31 1.50
CA GLY A 10 -0.07 -1.56 0.26
C GLY A 10 -0.45 -2.46 -0.92
N ILE A 11 0.25 -3.59 -1.08
CA ILE A 11 -0.07 -4.58 -2.12
C ILE A 11 -1.45 -5.21 -1.87
N ALA A 12 -1.75 -5.64 -0.64
CA ALA A 12 -3.04 -6.27 -0.31
C ALA A 12 -4.23 -5.33 -0.56
N LEU A 13 -4.14 -4.08 -0.12
CA LEU A 13 -5.15 -3.05 -0.39
C LEU A 13 -5.27 -2.75 -1.89
N GLY A 14 -4.13 -2.58 -2.59
CA GLY A 14 -4.13 -2.31 -4.03
C GLY A 14 -4.74 -3.44 -4.86
N LEU A 15 -4.49 -4.69 -4.47
CA LEU A 15 -5.10 -5.86 -5.11
C LEU A 15 -6.61 -5.89 -4.91
N VAL A 16 -7.11 -5.70 -3.68
CA VAL A 16 -8.55 -5.70 -3.39
C VAL A 16 -9.27 -4.55 -4.12
N PHE A 17 -8.71 -3.34 -4.08
CA PHE A 17 -9.25 -2.21 -4.83
C PHE A 17 -9.18 -2.43 -6.34
N GLY A 18 -8.08 -2.96 -6.85
CA GLY A 18 -7.92 -3.27 -8.27
C GLY A 18 -8.93 -4.30 -8.78
N LEU A 19 -9.24 -5.31 -7.96
CA LEU A 19 -10.26 -6.32 -8.26
C LEU A 19 -11.67 -5.73 -8.28
N LEU A 20 -11.98 -4.81 -7.35
CA LEU A 20 -13.28 -4.15 -7.26
C LEU A 20 -13.58 -3.24 -8.44
N PHE A 21 -12.56 -2.59 -9.00
CA PHE A 21 -12.69 -1.68 -10.14
C PHE A 21 -12.48 -2.36 -11.50
N ASP A 22 -12.36 -3.69 -11.53
CA ASP A 22 -11.99 -4.51 -12.70
C ASP A 22 -10.74 -3.94 -13.43
N ASN A 23 -9.90 -3.27 -12.66
CA ASN A 23 -8.72 -2.52 -13.10
C ASN A 23 -7.59 -2.82 -12.14
N LEU A 24 -7.19 -4.09 -12.14
CA LEU A 24 -6.16 -4.61 -11.25
C LEU A 24 -4.83 -3.87 -11.39
N ALA A 25 -4.48 -3.49 -12.61
CA ALA A 25 -3.26 -2.73 -12.90
C ALA A 25 -3.27 -1.36 -12.19
N LEU A 26 -4.39 -0.64 -12.24
CA LEU A 26 -4.50 0.67 -11.61
C LEU A 26 -4.46 0.55 -10.08
N GLY A 27 -5.22 -0.40 -9.52
CA GLY A 27 -5.24 -0.66 -8.09
C GLY A 27 -3.89 -1.11 -7.54
N LEU A 28 -3.18 -1.98 -8.26
CA LEU A 28 -1.85 -2.44 -7.87
C LEU A 28 -0.79 -1.35 -8.01
N CYS A 29 -0.82 -0.54 -9.07
CA CYS A 29 0.09 0.61 -9.22
C CYS A 29 -0.07 1.60 -8.06
N ILE A 30 -1.31 1.91 -7.68
CA ILE A 30 -1.61 2.81 -6.55
C ILE A 30 -1.20 2.14 -5.22
N GLY A 31 -1.54 0.88 -5.01
CA GLY A 31 -1.21 0.14 -3.79
C GLY A 31 0.30 -0.05 -3.57
N ILE A 32 1.06 -0.35 -4.63
CA ILE A 32 2.52 -0.40 -4.58
C ILE A 32 3.07 1.00 -4.33
N ALA A 33 2.61 2.03 -5.04
CA ALA A 33 3.07 3.40 -4.81
C ALA A 33 2.87 3.84 -3.35
N ILE A 34 1.71 3.56 -2.75
CA ILE A 34 1.41 3.87 -1.35
C ILE A 34 2.25 2.99 -0.38
N GLY A 35 2.44 1.72 -0.70
CA GLY A 35 3.21 0.77 0.11
C GLY A 35 4.72 1.03 0.12
N VAL A 36 5.29 1.48 -1.01
CA VAL A 36 6.72 1.82 -1.12
C VAL A 36 7.05 3.22 -0.59
N THR A 37 6.13 4.18 -0.72
CA THR A 37 6.33 5.53 -0.12
C THR A 37 6.17 5.51 1.40
N GLY A 38 5.66 4.40 1.95
CA GLY A 38 5.48 4.25 3.38
C GLY A 38 4.38 5.15 3.91
N VAL A 39 3.26 5.32 3.20
CA VAL A 39 2.10 6.05 3.76
C VAL A 39 1.63 5.44 5.08
N PHE A 40 1.78 4.12 5.24
CA PHE A 40 1.53 3.39 6.49
C PHE A 40 2.75 3.27 7.39
N ASP A 41 3.92 3.76 6.96
CA ASP A 41 5.00 4.17 7.87
C ASP A 41 4.47 5.41 8.60
N ARG A 42 3.66 5.12 9.62
CA ARG A 42 3.22 6.10 10.59
C ARG A 42 4.51 6.63 11.20
N LYS A 43 5.06 7.69 10.60
CA LYS A 43 5.69 8.74 11.39
C LYS A 43 4.61 9.11 12.38
N GLU A 44 4.72 8.53 13.57
CA GLU A 44 4.24 9.16 14.78
C GLU A 44 4.58 10.63 14.60
N LYS A 45 3.55 11.44 14.33
CA LYS A 45 3.69 12.87 14.47
C LYS A 45 4.08 13.02 15.92
N LYS A 46 5.37 13.22 16.18
CA LYS A 46 5.85 13.82 17.41
C LYS A 46 5.07 15.12 17.55
N LYS A 47 4.05 15.11 18.39
CA LYS A 47 3.53 16.29 19.05
C LYS A 47 3.40 15.95 20.52
#